data_AF-A0A7C2TPL9-F1
#
_entry.id   AF-A0A7C2TPL9-F1
#
_cell.length_a   1.000
_cell.length_b   1.000
_cell.length_c   1.000
_cell.angle_alpha   90.00
_cell.angle_beta   90.00
_cell.angle_gamma   90.00
#
_symmetry.space_group_name_H-M   'P 1'
#
loop_
_entity.id
_entity.type
_entity.pdbx_description
1 polymer ?
#
loop_
_entity_poly.entity_id
_entity_poly.type
_entity_poly.pdbx_seq_one_letter_code
_entity_poly.pdbx_strand_id
1 'polypeptide(L)' 'EKRAKIIHAEGEYLAAQQLTDAARRLSEEPLSIQLRYLQTLTEIGAEKNSTVVFPLPIELLSVLAPRRSRAEVTDQS' A
#
# COMPACT_ATOMS: atom_id res chain seq x y z
N GLU A 1 3.32 -34.36 16.05
CA GLU A 1 3.90 -33.01 15.97
C GLU A 1 4.61 -32.70 14.64
N LYS A 2 5.65 -33.45 14.23
CA LYS A 2 6.40 -33.20 12.97
C LYS A 2 5.53 -33.11 11.70
N ARG A 3 4.54 -34.00 11.53
CA ARG A 3 3.60 -33.96 10.39
C ARG A 3 2.74 -32.69 10.35
N ALA A 4 2.27 -32.22 11.51
CA ALA A 4 1.48 -30.98 11.57
C ALA A 4 2.30 -29.76 11.17
N LYS A 5 3.57 -29.70 11.60
CA LYS A 5 4.51 -28.64 11.19
C LYS A 5 4.80 -28.66 9.69
N ILE A 6 4.94 -29.86 9.10
CA ILE A 6 5.14 -30.00 7.64
C ILE A 6 3.91 -29.52 6.87
N ILE A 7 2.70 -29.97 7.25
CA ILE A 7 1.44 -29.55 6.60
C ILE A 7 1.25 -28.03 6.71
N HIS A 8 1.55 -27.45 7.87
CA HIS A 8 1.46 -26.01 8.06
C HIS A 8 2.45 -25.27 7.16
N ALA A 9 3.72 -25.70 7.11
CA ALA A 9 4.73 -25.09 6.25
C ALA A 9 4.39 -25.22 4.75
N GLU A 10 3.84 -26.36 4.32
CA GLU A 10 3.34 -26.55 2.95
C GLU A 10 2.15 -25.63 2.64
N GLY A 11 1.22 -25.47 3.59
CA GLY A 11 0.10 -24.54 3.46
C GLY A 11 0.54 -23.08 3.33
N GLU A 12 1.49 -22.65 4.16
CA GLU A 12 2.08 -21.31 4.09
C GLU A 12 2.80 -21.07 2.76
N TYR A 13 3.57 -22.06 2.30
CA TYR A 13 4.24 -22.00 0.99
C TYR A 13 3.23 -21.83 -0.15
N LEU A 14 2.16 -22.63 -0.16
CA LEU A 14 1.12 -22.55 -1.17
C LEU A 14 0.38 -21.20 -1.15
N ALA A 15 0.05 -20.70 0.05
CA ALA A 15 -0.58 -19.39 0.21
C ALA A 15 0.32 -18.27 -0.32
N ALA A 16 1.61 -18.28 0.03
CA ALA A 16 2.58 -17.31 -0.47
C ALA A 16 2.72 -17.36 -2.00
N GLN A 17 2.73 -18.56 -2.58
CA GLN A 17 2.80 -18.74 -4.03
C GLN A 17 1.58 -18.12 -4.73
N GLN A 18 0.37 -18.39 -4.23
CA GLN A 18 -0.86 -17.83 -4.80
C GLN A 18 -0.92 -16.30 -4.67
N LEU A 19 -0.50 -15.75 -3.52
CA LEU A 19 -0.42 -14.31 -3.33
C LEU A 19 0.57 -13.65 -4.31
N THR A 20 1.71 -14.31 -4.54
CA THR A 20 2.73 -13.83 -5.49
C THR A 20 2.19 -13.83 -6.92
N ASP A 21 1.48 -14.89 -7.32
CA ASP A 21 0.88 -14.98 -8.65
C ASP A 21 -0.24 -13.94 -8.85
N ALA A 22 -1.06 -13.72 -7.82
CA ALA A 22 -2.07 -12.66 -7.84
C ALA A 22 -1.42 -11.27 -7.95
N ALA A 23 -0.35 -11.01 -7.20
CA ALA A 23 0.39 -9.74 -7.27
C ALA A 23 1.01 -9.53 -8.66
N ARG A 24 1.58 -10.59 -9.27
CA ARG A 24 2.13 -10.53 -10.63
C ARG A 24 1.05 -10.16 -11.65
N ARG A 25 -0.10 -10.84 -11.62
CA ARG A 25 -1.23 -10.53 -12.51
C ARG A 25 -1.75 -9.11 -12.32
N LEU A 26 -1.80 -8.62 -11.08
CA LEU A 26 -2.18 -7.23 -10.81
C LEU A 26 -1.13 -6.22 -11.33
N SER A 27 0.14 -6.60 -11.38
CA SER A 27 1.23 -5.76 -11.90
C SER A 27 1.28 -5.71 -13.43
N GLU A 28 0.77 -6.74 -14.12
CA GLU A 28 0.69 -6.78 -15.58
C GLU A 28 -0.21 -5.66 -16.13
N GLU A 29 -1.27 -5.31 -15.40
CA GLU A 29 -2.21 -4.25 -15.76
C GLU A 29 -2.32 -3.20 -14.66
N PRO A 30 -1.59 -2.06 -14.76
CA PRO A 30 -1.58 -1.01 -13.73
C PRO A 30 -2.97 -0.47 -13.36
N LEU A 31 -3.92 -0.49 -14.30
CA LEU A 31 -5.31 -0.09 -14.07
C LEU A 31 -6.02 -0.98 -13.03
N SER A 32 -5.58 -2.22 -12.85
CA SER A 32 -6.15 -3.16 -11.87
C SER A 32 -6.04 -2.66 -10.43
N ILE A 33 -4.92 -2.03 -10.07
CA ILE A 33 -4.73 -1.44 -8.74
C ILE A 33 -5.68 -0.26 -8.52
N GLN A 34 -5.89 0.56 -9.56
CA GLN A 34 -6.82 1.69 -9.51
C GLN A 34 -8.27 1.23 -9.39
N LEU A 35 -8.66 0.15 -10.07
CA LEU A 35 -10.00 -0.44 -9.93
C LEU A 35 -10.22 -1.00 -8.52
N ARG A 36 -9.25 -1.72 -7.95
CA ARG A 36 -9.30 -2.18 -6.55
C ARG A 36 -9.43 -1.01 -5.58
N TYR A 37 -8.72 0.08 -5.84
CA TYR A 37 -8.84 1.31 -5.07
C TYR A 37 -10.27 1.87 -5.06
N LEU A 38 -10.88 2.01 -6.24
CA LEU A 38 -12.27 2.47 -6.37
C LEU A 38 -13.27 1.50 -5.71
N GLN A 39 -13.03 0.19 -5.80
CA GLN A 39 -13.84 -0.82 -5.13
C GLN A 39 -13.77 -0.65 -3.60
N THR A 40 -12.57 -0.55 -3.03
CA THR A 40 -12.39 -0.33 -1.58
C THR A 40 -13.04 0.97 -1.12
N LEU A 41 -12.95 2.06 -1.89
CA LEU A 41 -13.67 3.30 -1.58
C LEU A 41 -15.19 3.11 -1.58
N THR A 42 -15.71 2.31 -2.52
CA THR A 42 -17.14 2.00 -2.63
C THR A 42 -17.60 1.17 -1.43
N GLU A 43 -16.83 0.17 -1.04
CA GLU A 43 -17.08 -0.67 0.15
C GLU A 43 -17.10 0.17 1.43
N ILE A 44 -16.09 1.03 1.64
CA ILE A 44 -16.02 1.92 2.81
C ILE A 44 -17.15 2.95 2.81
N GLY A 45 -17.47 3.52 1.64
CA GLY A 45 -18.54 4.51 1.49
C GLY A 45 -19.93 3.93 1.73
N ALA A 46 -20.15 2.66 1.39
CA ALA A 46 -21.42 1.97 1.62
C ALA A 46 -21.68 1.66 3.12
N GLU A 47 -20.63 1.38 3.90
CA GLU A 47 -20.78 1.05 5.32
C GLU A 47 -21.00 2.28 6.24
N LYS A 48 -20.58 3.49 5.83
CA LYS A 48 -20.65 4.70 6.67
C LYS A 48 -21.08 5.94 5.87
N ASN A 49 -22.39 6.12 5.71
CA ASN A 49 -23.04 7.26 5.04
C ASN A 49 -22.64 8.68 5.53
N SER A 50 -21.75 8.85 6.51
CA SER A 50 -21.38 10.15 7.08
C SER A 50 -19.86 10.39 7.20
N THR A 51 -18.99 9.46 6.77
CA THR A 51 -17.53 9.66 6.82
C THR A 51 -16.90 9.36 5.46
N VAL A 52 -16.44 10.42 4.79
CA VAL A 52 -15.69 10.30 3.53
C VAL A 52 -14.24 9.95 3.85
N VAL A 53 -13.84 8.71 3.57
CA VAL A 53 -12.44 8.27 3.71
C VAL A 53 -11.77 8.35 2.34
N PHE A 54 -10.87 9.31 2.17
CA PHE A 54 -10.03 9.43 0.98
C PHE A 54 -8.56 9.26 1.37
N PRO A 55 -7.93 8.11 1.08
CA PRO A 55 -6.51 7.93 1.36
C PRO A 55 -5.70 8.77 0.39
N LEU A 56 -4.75 9.54 0.92
CA LEU A 56 -3.83 10.35 0.14
C LEU A 56 -2.50 9.63 -0.05
N PRO A 57 -1.90 9.67 -1.26
CA PRO A 57 -0.56 9.16 -1.49
C PRO A 57 0.45 9.83 -0.55
N ILE A 58 1.38 9.06 0.00
CA ILE A 58 2.42 9.55 0.94
C ILE A 58 3.35 10.53 0.23
N GLU A 59 3.53 10.37 -1.08
CA GLU A 59 4.29 11.27 -1.95
C GLU A 59 3.70 12.69 -1.93
N LEU A 60 2.38 12.82 -1.78
CA LEU A 60 1.70 14.11 -1.70
C LEU A 60 2.03 14.85 -0.40
N LEU A 61 2.39 14.14 0.66
CA LEU A 61 2.80 14.75 1.93
C LEU A 61 4.11 15.56 1.79
N SER A 62 4.97 15.19 0.83
CA SER A 62 6.21 15.94 0.55
C SER A 62 5.93 17.36 0.01
N VAL A 63 4.80 17.56 -0.67
CA VAL A 63 4.35 18.87 -1.16
C VAL A 63 3.93 19.78 -0.01
N LEU A 64 3.42 19.19 1.08
CA LEU A 64 3.00 19.89 2.29
C LEU A 64 4.16 20.10 3.28
N ALA A 65 5.32 19.46 3.05
CA ALA A 65 6.48 19.60 3.91
C ALA A 65 7.03 21.04 3.81
N PRO A 66 7.16 21.76 4.94
CA PRO A 66 7.66 23.13 4.92
C PRO A 66 9.08 23.16 4.35
N ARG A 67 9.28 24.00 3.32
CA ARG A 67 10.61 24.25 2.74
C ARG A 67 11.49 24.86 3.82
N ARG A 68 12.39 24.06 4.39
CA ARG A 68 13.39 24.53 5.35
C ARG A 68 14.35 25.44 4.59
N SER A 69 14.20 26.75 4.76
CA SER A 69 15.14 27.75 4.25
C SER A 69 16.51 27.47 4.83
N ARG A 70 17.48 27.26 3.95
CA ARG A 70 18.89 27.10 4.33
C ARG A 70 19.44 28.48 4.66
N ALA A 71 19.34 28.88 5.92
CA ALA A 71 20.04 30.04 6.41
C ALA A 71 21.51 29.67 6.68
N GLU A 72 22.39 30.43 6.02
CA GLU A 72 23.72 30.86 6.49
C GLU A 72 24.81 29.79 6.70
N VAL A 73 25.68 29.69 5.69
CA VAL A 73 27.13 29.58 5.91
C VAL A 73 27.79 30.61 4.99
N THR A 74 27.71 31.88 5.39
CA THR A 74 28.66 32.92 5.00
C THR A 74 29.40 33.29 6.27
N ASP A 75 30.32 32.43 6.68
CA ASP A 75 31.49 32.90 7.43
C ASP A 75 32.63 31.91 7.23
N GLN A 76 33.57 32.31 6.39
CA GLN A 76 35.00 32.11 6.56
C GLN A 76 35.71 32.86 5.44
N SER A 77 35.99 34.13 5.74
CA SER A 77 37.19 34.81 5.23
C SER A 77 38.42 34.31 5.98
#